data_AF-A0AA96S057-F1
#
_entry.id   AF-A0AA96S057-F1
#
_cell.length_a   1.000
_cell.length_b   1.000
_cell.length_c   1.000
_cell.angle_alpha   90.00
_cell.angle_beta   90.00
_cell.angle_gamma   90.00
#
_symmetry.space_group_name_H-M   'P 1'
#
loop_
_entity.id
_entity.type
_entity.pdbx_description
1 polymer ?
#
loop_
_entity_poly.entity_id
_entity_poly.type
_entity_poly.pdbx_seq_one_letter_code
_entity_poly.pdbx_strand_id
1 'polypeptide(L)'
;MGTLTVLFAMTLAGCAGSNNNADSGNSASPSASPAATESTSTAEPAAGGTFTYGRPASVTSFDLHNQITSNNAFAIDKVFESLVAFDSKGEIKDFLAASHTISEDGLTYTFVLRDGLKFSDGTPVTAEDAVFSLNRHLTVGGPLAISAKVDSVKAQDDKTLVITLKEPYTPFISELSNFSNGIIPNNFGGVTEEEFFKKPVGTGPFVIESWDPAGDVTFTKNTNYWQEGKPYLDKLVYKLIQDDSQAINQLKAGEVDAVEALSLQNAGEIKDGTDTTVVTNGSWVTEQLFFNTLDEHFSDIHVRRALALALDRDGLTKALTFGYAQTANSLLPTTIPYNANDTIKALNFDVAAAKEELAKSAFPNGFTTKLLVASGNSTRAQEAQIIQAAGQQIGIKIEIESIELATFRERFFAYDFAAMLNSGQADSPEANSILAFQTDPEGFSKSYWTHYTNDDVTKLLYEGQKTADGDARAEIYSKLLQTLADEVPYIPLYYPDILIGARSSVDGLVVLPNGSIRLEDVRISK
;
A
#
# COMPACT_ATOMS: atom_id res chain seq x y z
N MET A 1 -2.47 -15.49 -53.56
CA MET A 1 -3.32 -16.32 -54.44
C MET A 1 -3.67 -17.58 -53.67
N GLY A 2 -4.96 -17.84 -53.45
CA GLY A 2 -5.42 -19.02 -52.72
C GLY A 2 -6.59 -18.72 -51.77
N THR A 3 -7.70 -18.29 -52.36
CA THR A 3 -9.02 -18.10 -51.75
C THR A 3 -9.60 -19.43 -51.25
N LEU A 4 -10.23 -19.45 -50.06
CA LEU A 4 -11.29 -20.41 -49.77
C LEU A 4 -12.36 -19.75 -48.88
N THR A 5 -13.57 -19.70 -49.44
CA THR A 5 -14.79 -19.11 -48.89
C THR A 5 -15.79 -20.23 -48.66
N VAL A 6 -16.34 -20.37 -47.46
CA VAL A 6 -17.61 -21.05 -47.13
C VAL A 6 -18.04 -20.53 -45.76
N LEU A 7 -19.29 -20.32 -45.34
CA LEU A 7 -20.60 -19.95 -45.91
C LEU A 7 -21.51 -19.87 -44.66
N PHE A 8 -22.31 -18.82 -44.56
CA PHE A 8 -23.19 -18.50 -43.43
C PHE A 8 -24.49 -19.33 -43.48
N ALA A 9 -25.03 -19.77 -42.34
CA ALA A 9 -26.42 -20.22 -42.23
C ALA A 9 -27.01 -19.89 -40.85
N MET A 10 -27.82 -18.83 -40.82
CA MET A 10 -28.82 -18.55 -39.78
C MET A 10 -30.13 -19.26 -40.13
N THR A 11 -30.81 -19.81 -39.13
CA THR A 11 -32.26 -20.04 -39.18
C THR A 11 -32.93 -19.59 -37.88
N LEU A 12 -33.99 -18.81 -38.08
CA LEU A 12 -34.91 -18.20 -37.11
C LEU A 12 -36.31 -18.76 -37.41
N ALA A 13 -37.07 -19.14 -36.38
CA ALA A 13 -38.55 -19.19 -36.27
C ALA A 13 -38.93 -20.15 -35.11
N GLY A 14 -39.94 -19.96 -34.26
CA GLY A 14 -40.99 -18.95 -34.17
C GLY A 14 -42.13 -19.48 -33.27
N CYS A 15 -42.54 -18.65 -32.30
CA CYS A 15 -43.88 -18.40 -31.72
C CYS A 15 -44.87 -19.53 -31.32
N ALA A 16 -45.28 -19.43 -30.04
CA ALA A 16 -46.66 -19.22 -29.52
C ALA A 16 -47.70 -20.36 -29.48
N GLY A 17 -48.50 -20.34 -28.40
CA GLY A 17 -49.89 -20.83 -28.41
C GLY A 17 -50.35 -21.50 -27.11
N SER A 18 -51.33 -20.88 -26.44
CA SER A 18 -51.84 -21.19 -25.11
C SER A 18 -53.19 -21.95 -25.13
N ASN A 19 -53.59 -22.44 -23.94
CA ASN A 19 -54.92 -22.86 -23.46
C ASN A 19 -55.51 -24.23 -23.89
N ASN A 20 -55.76 -25.10 -22.89
CA ASN A 20 -57.12 -25.25 -22.34
C ASN A 20 -57.18 -26.11 -21.06
N ASN A 21 -58.02 -25.63 -20.14
CA ASN A 21 -58.49 -26.22 -18.89
C ASN A 21 -59.07 -27.64 -19.04
N ALA A 22 -58.86 -28.48 -18.03
CA ALA A 22 -59.95 -29.14 -17.29
C ALA A 22 -59.43 -29.74 -15.98
N ASP A 23 -60.10 -29.30 -14.91
CA ASP A 23 -59.96 -29.66 -13.51
C ASP A 23 -60.50 -31.08 -13.23
N SER A 24 -59.85 -31.83 -12.33
CA SER A 24 -60.46 -32.67 -11.27
C SER A 24 -59.53 -33.79 -10.79
N GLY A 25 -59.43 -33.93 -9.46
CA GLY A 25 -59.20 -35.23 -8.82
C GLY A 25 -57.85 -35.41 -8.11
N ASN A 26 -57.74 -34.83 -6.92
CA ASN A 26 -56.69 -35.09 -5.93
C ASN A 26 -56.67 -36.56 -5.46
N SER A 27 -55.52 -37.25 -5.51
CA SER A 27 -54.99 -38.13 -4.43
C SER A 27 -53.67 -38.84 -4.81
N ALA A 28 -52.64 -38.54 -4.00
CA ALA A 28 -51.54 -39.41 -3.54
C ALA A 28 -50.48 -40.00 -4.54
N SER A 29 -49.26 -39.44 -4.39
CA SER A 29 -47.88 -39.97 -4.59
C SER A 29 -47.44 -40.65 -5.90
N PRO A 30 -46.30 -40.17 -6.45
CA PRO A 30 -45.17 -41.05 -6.82
C PRO A 30 -43.84 -40.52 -6.22
N SER A 31 -43.11 -41.32 -5.45
CA SER A 31 -42.02 -42.21 -5.91
C SER A 31 -40.96 -41.48 -6.74
N ALA A 32 -39.81 -41.27 -6.11
CA ALA A 32 -38.67 -40.48 -6.56
C ALA A 32 -37.97 -41.07 -7.79
N SER A 33 -37.56 -40.17 -8.69
CA SER A 33 -36.55 -40.39 -9.74
C SER A 33 -35.24 -39.71 -9.27
N PRO A 34 -34.06 -40.32 -9.48
CA PRO A 34 -32.85 -39.95 -8.76
C PRO A 34 -32.32 -38.59 -9.23
N ALA A 35 -32.16 -37.66 -8.29
CA ALA A 35 -31.40 -36.43 -8.50
C ALA A 35 -29.92 -36.79 -8.72
N ALA A 36 -29.35 -36.26 -9.79
CA ALA A 36 -27.92 -36.25 -10.00
C ALA A 36 -27.28 -35.36 -8.92
N THR A 37 -26.58 -35.99 -7.98
CA THR A 37 -25.75 -35.32 -7.00
C THR A 37 -24.50 -34.81 -7.71
N GLU A 38 -24.47 -33.51 -8.01
CA GLU A 38 -23.19 -32.80 -8.16
C GLU A 38 -22.55 -32.73 -6.77
N SER A 39 -21.65 -33.66 -6.51
CA SER A 39 -20.78 -33.64 -5.35
C SER A 39 -19.73 -32.54 -5.53
N THR A 40 -20.07 -31.30 -5.19
CA THR A 40 -19.06 -30.29 -4.86
C THR A 40 -18.44 -30.65 -3.51
N SER A 41 -17.45 -31.56 -3.55
CA SER A 41 -16.50 -31.72 -2.46
C SER A 41 -15.53 -30.54 -2.49
N THR A 42 -15.94 -29.39 -1.96
CA THR A 42 -14.98 -28.42 -1.44
C THR A 42 -14.39 -29.06 -0.18
N ALA A 43 -13.23 -29.70 -0.32
CA ALA A 43 -12.44 -30.11 0.82
C ALA A 43 -12.19 -28.86 1.67
N GLU A 44 -12.58 -28.90 2.94
CA GLU A 44 -12.29 -27.81 3.88
C GLU A 44 -10.76 -27.61 3.93
N PRO A 45 -10.25 -26.39 3.74
CA PRO A 45 -8.80 -26.17 3.74
C PRO A 45 -8.22 -26.62 5.08
N ALA A 46 -7.30 -27.59 5.03
CA ALA A 46 -6.75 -28.21 6.23
C ALA A 46 -5.73 -27.30 6.91
N ALA A 47 -5.70 -27.31 8.24
CA ALA A 47 -4.60 -26.74 9.00
C ALA A 47 -3.31 -27.56 8.76
N GLY A 48 -2.17 -26.86 8.82
CA GLY A 48 -0.83 -27.37 8.61
C GLY A 48 -0.26 -27.07 7.22
N GLY A 49 0.93 -27.60 6.96
CA GLY A 49 1.62 -27.46 5.68
C GLY A 49 2.58 -26.27 5.59
N THR A 50 3.22 -26.16 4.43
CA THR A 50 4.25 -25.14 4.13
C THR A 50 3.74 -24.20 3.07
N PHE A 51 3.72 -22.90 3.37
CA PHE A 51 3.48 -21.84 2.39
C PHE A 51 4.79 -21.23 1.91
N THR A 52 5.04 -21.26 0.61
CA THR A 52 6.24 -20.70 -0.01
C THR A 52 5.89 -19.41 -0.75
N TYR A 53 6.45 -18.30 -0.28
CA TYR A 53 6.17 -16.94 -0.76
C TYR A 53 7.40 -16.36 -1.45
N GLY A 54 7.32 -16.12 -2.77
CA GLY A 54 8.42 -15.59 -3.57
C GLY A 54 8.49 -14.05 -3.54
N ARG A 55 9.69 -13.50 -3.29
CA ARG A 55 9.94 -12.05 -3.26
C ARG A 55 11.28 -11.65 -3.90
N PRO A 56 11.42 -10.41 -4.41
CA PRO A 56 12.52 -10.04 -5.29
C PRO A 56 13.84 -9.66 -4.62
N ALA A 57 13.87 -9.50 -3.29
CA ALA A 57 15.08 -9.11 -2.57
C ALA A 57 15.15 -9.78 -1.19
N SER A 58 16.37 -9.91 -0.65
CA SER A 58 16.59 -10.63 0.61
C SER A 58 16.17 -9.81 1.83
N VAL A 59 15.92 -10.52 2.93
CA VAL A 59 15.75 -9.92 4.26
C VAL A 59 17.14 -9.69 4.85
N THR A 60 17.50 -8.44 5.12
CA THR A 60 18.85 -8.09 5.59
C THR A 60 18.90 -7.73 7.07
N SER A 61 17.75 -7.52 7.70
CA SER A 61 17.65 -7.20 9.12
C SER A 61 16.27 -7.57 9.67
N PHE A 62 16.23 -7.94 10.96
CA PHE A 62 15.02 -8.05 11.79
C PHE A 62 14.91 -6.92 12.83
N ASP A 63 15.84 -5.97 12.83
CA ASP A 63 15.74 -4.78 13.67
C ASP A 63 14.61 -3.87 13.16
N LEU A 64 13.68 -3.55 14.06
CA LEU A 64 12.47 -2.78 13.76
C LEU A 64 12.76 -1.30 13.42
N HIS A 65 13.92 -0.76 13.80
CA HIS A 65 14.20 0.69 13.75
C HIS A 65 15.35 1.08 12.82
N ASN A 66 16.40 0.26 12.69
CA ASN A 66 17.64 0.68 12.04
C ASN A 66 17.63 0.66 10.49
N GLN A 67 17.19 -0.44 9.87
CA GLN A 67 17.19 -0.58 8.40
C GLN A 67 15.84 -1.08 7.91
N ILE A 68 15.12 -0.20 7.23
CA ILE A 68 13.76 -0.47 6.75
C ILE A 68 13.78 -0.62 5.24
N THR A 69 13.41 -1.81 4.79
CA THR A 69 13.05 -2.13 3.40
C THR A 69 11.70 -2.84 3.42
N SER A 70 11.00 -2.90 2.28
CA SER A 70 9.76 -3.69 2.17
C SER A 70 9.98 -5.19 2.48
N ASN A 71 11.21 -5.69 2.34
CA ASN A 71 11.59 -7.06 2.66
C ASN A 71 11.77 -7.29 4.16
N ASN A 72 12.46 -6.37 4.81
CA ASN A 72 12.58 -6.40 6.27
C ASN A 72 11.21 -6.25 6.91
N ALA A 73 10.39 -5.29 6.47
CA ALA A 73 9.04 -5.06 6.99
C ALA A 73 8.16 -6.33 6.93
N PHE A 74 8.12 -7.01 5.78
CA PHE A 74 7.36 -8.25 5.63
C PHE A 74 7.77 -9.32 6.65
N ALA A 75 9.07 -9.49 6.85
CA ALA A 75 9.62 -10.52 7.73
C ALA A 75 9.41 -10.16 9.21
N ILE A 76 9.59 -8.88 9.55
CA ILE A 76 9.33 -8.31 10.88
C ILE A 76 7.86 -8.54 11.27
N ASP A 77 6.91 -8.26 10.37
CA ASP A 77 5.46 -8.47 10.57
C ASP A 77 5.05 -9.92 10.84
N LYS A 78 5.95 -10.90 10.62
CA LYS A 78 5.67 -12.32 10.95
C LYS A 78 6.10 -12.68 12.36
N VAL A 79 7.01 -11.91 12.95
CA VAL A 79 7.66 -12.19 14.23
C VAL A 79 7.17 -11.24 15.33
N PHE A 80 6.91 -9.98 14.99
CA PHE A 80 6.55 -8.94 15.95
C PHE A 80 5.19 -8.35 15.63
N GLU A 81 4.44 -7.98 16.66
CA GLU A 81 3.14 -7.32 16.52
C GLU A 81 3.07 -6.08 17.41
N SER A 82 2.31 -5.08 17.01
CA SER A 82 2.11 -3.79 17.68
C SER A 82 0.84 -3.78 18.55
N LEU A 83 0.70 -2.72 19.37
CA LEU A 83 -0.48 -2.53 20.24
C LEU A 83 -1.78 -2.41 19.44
N VAL A 84 -1.72 -1.69 18.32
CA VAL A 84 -2.80 -1.50 17.35
C VAL A 84 -2.30 -1.90 15.97
N ALA A 85 -3.21 -2.21 15.06
CA ALA A 85 -2.90 -2.53 13.67
C ALA A 85 -4.00 -1.97 12.77
N PHE A 86 -3.90 -2.11 11.46
CA PHE A 86 -4.97 -1.72 10.52
C PHE A 86 -5.48 -2.92 9.71
N ASP A 87 -6.77 -2.89 9.37
CA ASP A 87 -7.38 -3.91 8.53
C ASP A 87 -7.18 -3.64 7.02
N SER A 88 -7.79 -4.47 6.16
CA SER A 88 -7.66 -4.35 4.71
C SER A 88 -8.26 -3.07 4.12
N LYS A 89 -9.02 -2.31 4.90
CA LYS A 89 -9.55 -0.98 4.54
C LYS A 89 -8.70 0.16 5.10
N GLY A 90 -7.64 -0.15 5.85
CA GLY A 90 -6.82 0.85 6.54
C GLY A 90 -7.44 1.36 7.83
N GLU A 91 -8.49 0.74 8.37
CA GLU A 91 -9.06 1.18 9.65
C GLU A 91 -8.21 0.68 10.81
N ILE A 92 -7.83 1.58 11.74
CA ILE A 92 -7.09 1.21 12.95
C ILE A 92 -7.98 0.34 13.87
N LYS A 93 -7.40 -0.75 14.37
CA LYS A 93 -8.00 -1.73 15.27
C LYS A 93 -7.05 -2.03 16.43
N ASP A 94 -7.63 -2.28 17.60
CA ASP A 94 -6.92 -2.87 18.73
C ASP A 94 -6.33 -4.23 18.35
N PHE A 95 -5.03 -4.42 18.62
CA PHE A 95 -4.31 -5.63 18.24
C PHE A 95 -3.71 -6.34 19.46
N LEU A 96 -2.45 -6.11 19.87
CA LEU A 96 -2.00 -6.64 21.18
C LEU A 96 -2.71 -5.95 22.35
N ALA A 97 -3.17 -4.71 22.16
CA ALA A 97 -4.15 -4.11 23.06
C ALA A 97 -5.51 -4.79 22.89
N ALA A 98 -6.22 -5.01 24.00
CA ALA A 98 -7.63 -5.34 24.01
C ALA A 98 -8.51 -4.11 23.76
N SER A 99 -8.05 -2.94 24.19
CA SER A 99 -8.72 -1.65 24.00
C SER A 99 -7.74 -0.50 24.14
N HIS A 100 -8.04 0.63 23.50
CA HIS A 100 -7.42 1.91 23.78
C HIS A 100 -8.44 3.03 24.03
N THR A 101 -7.99 4.08 24.69
CA THR A 101 -8.74 5.34 24.87
C THR A 101 -7.81 6.52 24.64
N ILE A 102 -8.38 7.63 24.15
CA ILE A 102 -7.69 8.90 23.92
C ILE A 102 -8.45 9.96 24.73
N SER A 103 -7.74 10.76 25.53
CA SER A 103 -8.37 11.84 26.30
C SER A 103 -8.97 12.92 25.39
N GLU A 104 -9.94 13.68 25.89
CA GLU A 104 -10.64 14.72 25.11
C GLU A 104 -9.70 15.81 24.57
N ASP A 105 -8.60 16.08 25.27
CA ASP A 105 -7.56 17.03 24.85
C ASP A 105 -6.55 16.43 23.85
N GLY A 106 -6.66 15.14 23.52
CA GLY A 106 -5.76 14.43 22.60
C GLY A 106 -4.34 14.21 23.12
N LEU A 107 -4.11 14.39 24.44
CA LEU A 107 -2.76 14.32 25.02
C LEU A 107 -2.44 12.96 25.65
N THR A 108 -3.44 12.20 26.12
CA THR A 108 -3.21 10.95 26.85
C THR A 108 -3.83 9.78 26.11
N TYR A 109 -3.00 8.79 25.81
CA TYR A 109 -3.38 7.53 25.18
C TYR A 109 -3.20 6.42 26.20
N THR A 110 -4.27 5.67 26.48
CA THR A 110 -4.22 4.53 27.41
C THR A 110 -4.57 3.25 26.68
N PHE A 111 -3.69 2.27 26.74
CA PHE A 111 -3.85 0.94 26.15
C PHE A 111 -3.94 -0.10 27.25
N VAL A 112 -4.91 -1.00 27.14
CA VAL A 112 -5.02 -2.18 28.00
C VAL A 112 -4.65 -3.40 27.18
N LEU A 113 -3.64 -4.15 27.59
CA LEU A 113 -3.17 -5.36 26.92
C LEU A 113 -4.17 -6.51 27.03
N ARG A 114 -4.18 -7.40 26.03
CA ARG A 114 -4.96 -8.64 26.09
C ARG A 114 -4.47 -9.56 27.20
N ASP A 115 -5.40 -10.37 27.71
CA ASP A 115 -5.08 -11.42 28.67
C ASP A 115 -4.27 -12.55 28.04
N GLY A 116 -3.31 -13.08 28.80
CA GLY A 116 -2.60 -14.31 28.44
C GLY A 116 -1.59 -14.16 27.30
N LEU A 117 -1.24 -12.93 26.90
CA LEU A 117 -0.20 -12.68 25.91
C LEU A 117 1.14 -13.29 26.35
N LYS A 118 1.80 -13.94 25.39
CA LYS A 118 3.13 -14.53 25.54
C LYS A 118 3.99 -14.22 24.34
N PHE A 119 5.27 -14.09 24.59
CA PHE A 119 6.27 -14.15 23.55
C PHE A 119 6.43 -15.59 23.03
N SER A 120 7.10 -15.74 21.89
CA SER A 120 7.33 -17.03 21.23
C SER A 120 8.11 -18.02 22.09
N ASP A 121 8.89 -17.56 23.07
CA ASP A 121 9.60 -18.41 24.04
C ASP A 121 8.73 -18.83 25.26
N GLY A 122 7.49 -18.34 25.33
CA GLY A 122 6.50 -18.63 26.37
C GLY A 122 6.53 -17.67 27.56
N THR A 123 7.44 -16.70 27.60
CA THR A 123 7.45 -15.65 28.64
C THR A 123 6.23 -14.73 28.49
N PRO A 124 5.65 -14.24 29.60
CA PRO A 124 4.47 -13.36 29.53
C PRO A 124 4.84 -11.98 28.96
N VAL A 125 3.93 -11.40 28.18
CA VAL A 125 4.02 -10.00 27.73
C VAL A 125 3.35 -9.09 28.76
N THR A 126 4.00 -7.98 29.07
CA THR A 126 3.55 -6.97 30.04
C THR A 126 3.63 -5.57 29.46
N ALA A 127 3.02 -4.60 30.14
CA ALA A 127 3.10 -3.19 29.75
C ALA A 127 4.55 -2.66 29.78
N GLU A 128 5.44 -3.22 30.61
CA GLU A 128 6.86 -2.84 30.66
C GLU A 128 7.61 -3.20 29.37
N ASP A 129 7.21 -4.29 28.70
CA ASP A 129 7.75 -4.65 27.38
C ASP A 129 7.36 -3.60 26.33
N ALA A 130 6.13 -3.10 26.40
CA ALA A 130 5.67 -2.02 25.53
C ALA A 130 6.34 -0.67 25.84
N VAL A 131 6.56 -0.36 27.13
CA VAL A 131 7.35 0.80 27.56
C VAL A 131 8.75 0.73 26.97
N PHE A 132 9.42 -0.41 27.11
CA PHE A 132 10.77 -0.61 26.57
C PHE A 132 10.81 -0.45 25.05
N SER A 133 9.89 -1.11 24.34
CA SER A 133 9.84 -1.11 22.87
C SER A 133 9.63 0.28 22.29
N LEU A 134 8.68 1.04 22.83
CA LEU A 134 8.37 2.40 22.36
C LEU A 134 9.46 3.40 22.75
N ASN A 135 10.05 3.30 23.95
CA ASN A 135 11.18 4.17 24.31
C ASN A 135 12.43 3.88 23.47
N ARG A 136 12.67 2.61 23.10
CA ARG A 136 13.71 2.28 22.12
C ARG A 136 13.43 2.98 20.79
N HIS A 137 12.20 2.88 20.27
CA HIS A 137 11.84 3.54 19.02
C HIS A 137 12.05 5.05 19.08
N LEU A 138 11.60 5.71 20.15
CA LEU A 138 11.80 7.15 20.35
C LEU A 138 13.29 7.54 20.44
N THR A 139 14.16 6.63 20.89
CA THR A 139 15.60 6.89 21.06
C THR A 139 16.39 6.62 19.78
N VAL A 140 16.15 5.47 19.14
CA VAL A 140 16.82 5.07 17.90
C VAL A 140 16.28 5.87 16.72
N GLY A 141 14.98 6.13 16.72
CA GLY A 141 14.25 6.70 15.59
C GLY A 141 14.28 5.73 14.41
N GLY A 142 14.95 6.14 13.35
CA GLY A 142 15.05 5.38 12.10
C GLY A 142 14.21 6.00 10.97
N PRO A 143 14.11 5.32 9.83
CA PRO A 143 13.37 5.83 8.66
C PRO A 143 11.86 6.04 8.90
N LEU A 144 11.27 5.33 9.87
CA LEU A 144 9.84 5.43 10.25
C LEU A 144 9.66 5.90 11.71
N ALA A 145 10.37 6.98 12.07
CA ALA A 145 10.32 7.53 13.42
C ALA A 145 8.90 7.98 13.84
N ILE A 146 8.60 7.85 15.14
CA ILE A 146 7.41 8.46 15.75
C ILE A 146 7.56 9.98 15.68
N SER A 147 6.66 10.65 14.97
CA SER A 147 6.70 12.11 14.80
C SER A 147 6.04 12.83 15.98
N ALA A 148 5.18 12.14 16.72
CA ALA A 148 4.52 12.68 17.91
C ALA A 148 5.55 13.15 18.96
N LYS A 149 5.32 14.34 19.52
CA LYS A 149 6.13 14.84 20.64
C LYS A 149 5.72 14.14 21.94
N VAL A 150 6.26 12.94 22.17
CA VAL A 150 6.00 12.16 23.37
C VAL A 150 6.65 12.82 24.60
N ASP A 151 5.86 12.97 25.67
CA ASP A 151 6.32 13.42 26.99
C ASP A 151 6.73 12.24 27.87
N SER A 152 5.89 11.20 27.93
CA SER A 152 6.22 9.98 28.67
C SER A 152 5.50 8.74 28.14
N VAL A 153 6.13 7.58 28.34
CA VAL A 153 5.58 6.24 28.12
C VAL A 153 5.75 5.48 29.43
N LYS A 154 4.65 5.02 30.05
CA LYS A 154 4.67 4.41 31.38
C LYS A 154 3.72 3.22 31.47
N ALA A 155 4.15 2.18 32.17
CA ALA A 155 3.26 1.15 32.67
C ALA A 155 2.59 1.67 33.94
N GLN A 156 1.25 1.68 33.97
CA GLN A 156 0.49 1.93 35.19
C GLN A 156 0.40 0.66 36.04
N ASP A 157 0.32 -0.48 35.38
CA ASP A 157 0.36 -1.84 35.93
C ASP A 157 0.83 -2.81 34.84
N ASP A 158 0.86 -4.12 35.13
CA ASP A 158 1.33 -5.15 34.21
C ASP A 158 0.62 -5.18 32.85
N LYS A 159 -0.58 -4.60 32.72
CA LYS A 159 -1.41 -4.65 31.50
C LYS A 159 -1.77 -3.27 30.96
N THR A 160 -1.60 -2.21 31.73
CA THR A 160 -2.03 -0.87 31.35
C THR A 160 -0.84 0.00 30.99
N LEU A 161 -0.75 0.39 29.72
CA LEU A 161 0.22 1.35 29.21
C LEU A 161 -0.43 2.72 29.07
N VAL A 162 0.25 3.76 29.53
CA VAL A 162 -0.15 5.16 29.37
C VAL A 162 0.95 5.92 28.64
N ILE A 163 0.58 6.59 27.55
CA ILE A 163 1.44 7.48 26.78
C ILE A 163 0.87 8.89 26.87
N THR A 164 1.73 9.87 27.19
CA THR A 164 1.36 11.28 27.22
C THR A 164 2.15 12.04 26.17
N LEU A 165 1.47 12.86 25.38
CA LEU A 165 2.05 13.77 24.40
C LEU A 165 2.19 15.19 24.97
N LYS A 166 3.13 15.97 24.43
CA LYS A 166 3.36 17.38 24.78
C LYS A 166 2.38 18.32 24.10
N GLU A 167 1.85 17.91 22.96
CA GLU A 167 0.80 18.61 22.21
C GLU A 167 -0.09 17.60 21.50
N PRO A 168 -1.35 17.95 21.18
CA PRO A 168 -2.25 17.05 20.46
C PRO A 168 -1.68 16.75 19.08
N TYR A 169 -1.68 15.47 18.72
CA TYR A 169 -1.22 15.00 17.41
C TYR A 169 -2.01 13.75 17.02
N THR A 170 -3.09 13.96 16.26
CA THR A 170 -4.04 12.92 15.84
C THR A 170 -3.41 11.76 15.06
N PRO A 171 -2.41 11.99 14.16
CA PRO A 171 -1.74 10.90 13.45
C PRO A 171 -1.07 9.84 14.33
N PHE A 172 -0.83 10.12 15.62
CA PHE A 172 -0.06 9.26 16.52
C PHE A 172 -0.56 7.83 16.58
N ILE A 173 -1.88 7.63 16.66
CA ILE A 173 -2.46 6.27 16.76
C ILE A 173 -2.17 5.44 15.50
N SER A 174 -2.15 6.08 14.33
CA SER A 174 -1.81 5.42 13.07
C SER A 174 -0.31 5.12 12.98
N GLU A 175 0.56 6.00 13.48
CA GLU A 175 2.00 5.71 13.56
C GLU A 175 2.27 4.47 14.41
N LEU A 176 1.57 4.30 15.54
CA LEU A 176 1.69 3.13 16.43
C LEU A 176 1.26 1.80 15.77
N SER A 177 0.57 1.84 14.64
CA SER A 177 0.15 0.64 13.89
C SER A 177 1.23 0.08 12.97
N ASN A 178 2.31 0.82 12.76
CA ASN A 178 3.41 0.41 11.90
C ASN A 178 4.19 -0.75 12.51
N PHE A 179 4.76 -1.61 11.67
CA PHE A 179 5.61 -2.73 12.08
C PHE A 179 6.78 -2.29 12.98
N SER A 180 7.28 -1.06 12.81
CA SER A 180 8.36 -0.50 13.64
C SER A 180 7.96 -0.34 15.12
N ASN A 181 6.67 -0.45 15.45
CA ASN A 181 6.15 -0.40 16.82
C ASN A 181 5.80 -1.79 17.39
N GLY A 182 6.39 -2.85 16.83
CA GLY A 182 6.30 -4.20 17.37
C GLY A 182 6.85 -4.30 18.80
N ILE A 183 6.18 -5.11 19.63
CA ILE A 183 6.55 -5.29 21.03
C ILE A 183 7.61 -6.39 21.16
N ILE A 184 8.72 -6.03 21.81
CA ILE A 184 9.84 -6.93 22.13
C ILE A 184 10.01 -7.08 23.64
N PRO A 185 10.59 -8.19 24.13
CA PRO A 185 10.85 -8.38 25.55
C PRO A 185 11.69 -7.24 26.13
N ASN A 186 11.32 -6.78 27.33
CA ASN A 186 12.03 -5.73 28.05
C ASN A 186 13.50 -6.12 28.22
N ASN A 187 14.40 -5.15 27.98
CA ASN A 187 15.85 -5.35 27.97
C ASN A 187 16.27 -6.54 27.08
N PHE A 188 15.59 -6.72 25.96
CA PHE A 188 15.81 -7.81 24.99
C PHE A 188 15.75 -9.22 25.60
N GLY A 189 15.06 -9.41 26.72
CA GLY A 189 15.03 -10.69 27.43
C GLY A 189 16.33 -11.02 28.17
N GLY A 190 17.19 -10.04 28.43
CA GLY A 190 18.43 -10.18 29.18
C GLY A 190 19.68 -10.51 28.35
N VAL A 191 19.56 -10.54 27.02
CA VAL A 191 20.71 -10.64 26.10
C VAL A 191 21.08 -9.26 25.55
N THR A 192 22.19 -9.18 24.79
CA THR A 192 22.51 -7.96 24.07
C THR A 192 21.57 -7.73 22.89
N GLU A 193 21.41 -6.48 22.48
CA GLU A 193 20.61 -6.09 21.32
C GLU A 193 21.05 -6.80 20.02
N GLU A 194 22.35 -6.92 19.80
CA GLU A 194 22.92 -7.62 18.64
C GLU A 194 22.57 -9.12 18.66
N GLU A 195 22.64 -9.76 19.84
CA GLU A 195 22.26 -11.16 19.99
C GLU A 195 20.76 -11.38 19.79
N PHE A 196 19.94 -10.46 20.30
CA PHE A 196 18.50 -10.50 20.16
C PHE A 196 18.06 -10.51 18.69
N PHE A 197 18.55 -9.57 17.88
CA PHE A 197 18.13 -9.49 16.47
C PHE A 197 18.70 -10.59 15.57
N LYS A 198 19.65 -11.41 16.06
CA LYS A 198 20.07 -12.65 15.37
C LYS A 198 19.08 -13.80 15.60
N LYS A 199 18.35 -13.79 16.71
CA LYS A 199 17.35 -14.81 17.10
C LYS A 199 16.18 -14.15 17.84
N PRO A 200 15.39 -13.32 17.14
CA PRO A 200 14.37 -12.50 17.79
C PRO A 200 13.27 -13.34 18.42
N VAL A 201 12.78 -12.83 19.54
CA VAL A 201 11.62 -13.34 20.27
C VAL A 201 10.53 -12.26 20.19
N GLY A 202 9.34 -12.64 19.73
CA GLY A 202 8.24 -11.71 19.51
C GLY A 202 6.90 -12.36 19.76
N THR A 203 5.81 -11.63 19.52
CA THR A 203 4.43 -12.10 19.77
C THR A 203 3.75 -12.66 18.53
N GLY A 204 4.38 -12.51 17.35
CA GLY A 204 3.78 -12.80 16.05
C GLY A 204 3.48 -14.28 15.80
N PRO A 205 2.76 -14.57 14.69
CA PRO A 205 2.30 -15.91 14.36
C PRO A 205 3.44 -16.89 14.04
N PHE A 206 4.62 -16.40 13.65
CA PHE A 206 5.74 -17.24 13.25
C PHE A 206 7.04 -16.92 14.00
N VAL A 207 7.93 -17.91 14.08
CA VAL A 207 9.27 -17.83 14.67
C VAL A 207 10.29 -18.16 13.60
N ILE A 208 11.44 -17.50 13.60
CA ILE A 208 12.51 -17.78 12.64
C ILE A 208 13.13 -19.15 12.93
N GLU A 209 13.08 -20.05 11.95
CA GLU A 209 13.79 -21.34 11.96
C GLU A 209 15.21 -21.18 11.38
N SER A 210 15.33 -20.48 10.25
CA SER A 210 16.61 -20.19 9.60
C SER A 210 16.53 -18.89 8.79
N TRP A 211 17.66 -18.21 8.66
CA TRP A 211 17.77 -16.94 7.93
C TRP A 211 19.14 -16.86 7.24
N ASP A 212 19.12 -16.74 5.91
CA ASP A 212 20.27 -16.32 5.12
C ASP A 212 20.08 -14.86 4.65
N PRO A 213 20.89 -13.90 5.13
CA PRO A 213 20.80 -12.49 4.69
C PRO A 213 20.99 -12.28 3.18
N ALA A 214 21.56 -13.24 2.47
CA ALA A 214 21.73 -13.24 1.02
C ALA A 214 20.73 -14.15 0.27
N GLY A 215 19.79 -14.77 0.97
CA GLY A 215 18.90 -15.79 0.42
C GLY A 215 17.55 -15.87 1.13
N ASP A 216 17.14 -17.10 1.41
CA ASP A 216 15.80 -17.43 1.91
C ASP A 216 15.68 -17.25 3.44
N VAL A 217 14.44 -17.08 3.90
CA VAL A 217 14.09 -17.14 5.33
C VAL A 217 13.06 -18.22 5.54
N THR A 218 13.27 -19.06 6.53
CA THR A 218 12.30 -20.06 6.93
C THR A 218 11.77 -19.74 8.31
N PHE A 219 10.44 -19.78 8.45
CA PHE A 219 9.75 -19.61 9.71
C PHE A 219 8.91 -20.84 10.03
N THR A 220 8.76 -21.13 11.32
CA THR A 220 7.85 -22.14 11.85
C THR A 220 6.76 -21.49 12.68
N LYS A 221 5.63 -22.19 12.83
CA LYS A 221 4.51 -21.74 13.67
C LYS A 221 4.96 -21.40 15.09
N ASN A 222 4.52 -20.24 15.59
CA ASN A 222 4.60 -19.90 17.01
C ASN A 222 3.53 -20.70 17.79
N THR A 223 3.97 -21.67 18.59
CA THR A 223 3.06 -22.49 19.41
C THR A 223 2.49 -21.76 20.62
N ASN A 224 3.02 -20.58 20.94
CA ASN A 224 2.54 -19.68 21.99
C ASN A 224 1.69 -18.52 21.44
N TYR A 225 1.28 -18.57 20.18
CA TYR A 225 0.52 -17.48 19.56
C TYR A 225 -0.82 -17.23 20.27
N TRP A 226 -1.14 -15.95 20.47
CA TRP A 226 -2.27 -15.54 21.30
C TRP A 226 -3.62 -15.72 20.62
N GLN A 227 -3.67 -15.75 19.28
CA GLN A 227 -4.90 -16.13 18.56
C GLN A 227 -5.01 -17.65 18.53
N GLU A 228 -5.86 -18.19 19.40
CA GLU A 228 -6.04 -19.64 19.55
C GLU A 228 -6.34 -20.33 18.20
N GLY A 229 -5.63 -21.42 17.92
CA GLY A 229 -5.75 -22.20 16.69
C GLY A 229 -4.94 -21.66 15.50
N LYS A 230 -4.39 -20.45 15.59
CA LYS A 230 -3.59 -19.81 14.52
C LYS A 230 -2.08 -19.81 14.82
N PRO A 231 -1.22 -19.48 13.84
CA PRO A 231 -1.51 -19.53 12.39
C PRO A 231 -1.96 -20.93 11.96
N TYR A 232 -2.69 -21.03 10.85
CA TYR A 232 -3.07 -22.35 10.33
C TYR A 232 -1.90 -23.09 9.70
N LEU A 233 -0.91 -22.40 9.13
CA LEU A 233 0.28 -23.00 8.52
C LEU A 233 1.27 -23.52 9.57
N ASP A 234 1.97 -24.62 9.26
CA ASP A 234 3.10 -25.10 10.09
C ASP A 234 4.39 -24.34 9.80
N LYS A 235 4.57 -23.94 8.53
CA LYS A 235 5.82 -23.37 8.01
C LYS A 235 5.56 -22.30 6.96
N LEU A 236 6.36 -21.25 7.00
CA LEU A 236 6.44 -20.20 5.98
C LEU A 236 7.86 -20.20 5.41
N VAL A 237 7.99 -20.25 4.09
CA VAL A 237 9.26 -20.08 3.39
C VAL A 237 9.20 -18.79 2.59
N TYR A 238 9.99 -17.80 3.00
CA TYR A 238 10.34 -16.65 2.18
C TYR A 238 11.39 -17.09 1.16
N LYS A 239 11.04 -17.06 -0.12
CA LYS A 239 11.94 -17.49 -1.19
C LYS A 239 12.41 -16.31 -2.01
N LEU A 240 13.72 -16.11 -2.12
CA LEU A 240 14.31 -15.06 -2.95
C LEU A 240 14.20 -15.43 -4.43
N ILE A 241 13.44 -14.63 -5.19
CA ILE A 241 13.27 -14.78 -6.64
C ILE A 241 13.33 -13.40 -7.28
N GLN A 242 14.48 -13.03 -7.83
CA GLN A 242 14.74 -11.66 -8.30
C GLN A 242 14.11 -11.32 -9.65
N ASP A 243 13.85 -12.33 -10.49
CA ASP A 243 13.30 -12.16 -11.83
C ASP A 243 11.80 -12.47 -11.85
N ASP A 244 10.98 -11.50 -12.27
CA ASP A 244 9.53 -11.61 -12.35
C ASP A 244 9.08 -12.81 -13.20
N SER A 245 9.72 -13.04 -14.34
CA SER A 245 9.33 -14.13 -15.25
C SER A 245 9.61 -15.48 -14.61
N GLN A 246 10.73 -15.60 -13.89
CA GLN A 246 11.05 -16.78 -13.11
C GLN A 246 10.05 -16.99 -11.97
N ALA A 247 9.64 -15.93 -11.27
CA ALA A 247 8.63 -16.00 -10.20
C ALA A 247 7.28 -16.51 -10.73
N ILE A 248 6.80 -15.96 -11.85
CA ILE A 248 5.56 -16.39 -12.51
C ILE A 248 5.64 -17.85 -12.96
N ASN A 249 6.77 -18.27 -13.53
CA ASN A 249 6.97 -19.65 -13.96
C ASN A 249 6.99 -20.64 -12.78
N GLN A 250 7.64 -20.28 -11.66
CA GLN A 250 7.63 -21.09 -10.44
C GLN A 250 6.22 -21.19 -9.84
N LEU A 251 5.45 -20.09 -9.87
CA LEU A 251 4.05 -20.08 -9.41
C LEU A 251 3.19 -21.06 -10.24
N LYS A 252 3.28 -20.96 -11.57
CA LYS A 252 2.57 -21.84 -12.52
C LYS A 252 2.98 -23.30 -12.36
N ALA A 253 4.27 -23.57 -12.12
CA ALA A 253 4.79 -24.90 -11.87
C ALA A 253 4.41 -25.49 -10.50
N GLY A 254 3.93 -24.65 -9.57
CA GLY A 254 3.64 -25.06 -8.19
C GLY A 254 4.85 -25.20 -7.29
N GLU A 255 5.97 -24.58 -7.67
CA GLU A 255 7.18 -24.52 -6.85
C GLU A 255 7.10 -23.43 -5.77
N VAL A 256 6.20 -22.46 -5.94
CA VAL A 256 5.82 -21.45 -4.94
C VAL A 256 4.30 -21.30 -4.91
N ASP A 257 3.77 -20.89 -3.77
CA ASP A 257 2.33 -20.75 -3.53
C ASP A 257 1.82 -19.35 -3.85
N ALA A 258 2.65 -18.33 -3.64
CA ALA A 258 2.37 -16.97 -4.09
C ALA A 258 3.66 -16.17 -4.33
N VAL A 259 3.55 -15.09 -5.12
CA VAL A 259 4.64 -14.18 -5.49
C VAL A 259 4.15 -12.73 -5.49
N GLU A 260 5.02 -11.81 -5.06
CA GLU A 260 4.78 -10.36 -5.02
C GLU A 260 5.59 -9.61 -6.09
N ALA A 261 5.39 -8.28 -6.16
CA ALA A 261 6.20 -7.31 -6.90
C ALA A 261 6.19 -7.51 -8.42
N LEU A 262 5.09 -8.03 -8.94
CA LEU A 262 4.88 -8.24 -10.37
C LEU A 262 4.62 -6.91 -11.07
N SER A 263 5.26 -6.68 -12.22
CA SER A 263 4.87 -5.54 -13.06
C SER A 263 3.38 -5.62 -13.46
N LEU A 264 2.71 -4.46 -13.57
CA LEU A 264 1.29 -4.38 -13.97
C LEU A 264 1.04 -5.06 -15.33
N GLN A 265 2.03 -5.02 -16.22
CA GLN A 265 2.00 -5.70 -17.52
C GLN A 265 1.97 -7.23 -17.38
N ASN A 266 2.70 -7.79 -16.42
CA ASN A 266 2.83 -9.23 -16.25
C ASN A 266 1.63 -9.85 -15.51
N ALA A 267 0.77 -9.03 -14.90
CA ALA A 267 -0.42 -9.50 -14.18
C ALA A 267 -1.42 -10.26 -15.07
N GLY A 268 -1.44 -9.98 -16.38
CA GLY A 268 -2.22 -10.76 -17.35
C GLY A 268 -1.76 -12.21 -17.45
N GLU A 269 -0.44 -12.46 -17.41
CA GLU A 269 0.13 -13.81 -17.57
C GLU A 269 -0.25 -14.75 -16.43
N ILE A 270 -0.58 -14.22 -15.24
CA ILE A 270 -1.01 -15.01 -14.08
C ILE A 270 -2.49 -15.38 -14.20
N LYS A 271 -3.32 -14.49 -14.74
CA LYS A 271 -4.74 -14.78 -14.98
C LYS A 271 -4.95 -15.87 -16.05
N ASP A 272 -4.00 -15.99 -16.97
CA ASP A 272 -4.03 -17.02 -18.01
C ASP A 272 -3.68 -18.44 -17.51
N GLY A 273 -3.21 -18.57 -16.26
CA GLY A 273 -2.95 -19.87 -15.64
C GLY A 273 -4.23 -20.53 -15.13
N THR A 274 -4.39 -21.84 -15.34
CA THR A 274 -5.59 -22.58 -14.89
C THR A 274 -5.70 -22.70 -13.38
N ASP A 275 -4.56 -22.66 -12.66
CA ASP A 275 -4.47 -22.89 -11.22
C ASP A 275 -3.87 -21.68 -10.47
N THR A 276 -3.93 -20.49 -11.06
CA THR A 276 -3.42 -19.25 -10.47
C THR A 276 -4.46 -18.14 -10.49
N THR A 277 -4.38 -17.25 -9.53
CA THR A 277 -5.23 -16.06 -9.40
C THR A 277 -4.37 -14.84 -9.05
N VAL A 278 -4.92 -13.66 -9.29
CA VAL A 278 -4.34 -12.40 -8.84
C VAL A 278 -5.17 -11.90 -7.68
N VAL A 279 -4.58 -11.86 -6.49
CA VAL A 279 -5.14 -11.20 -5.31
C VAL A 279 -4.71 -9.74 -5.36
N THR A 280 -5.66 -8.83 -5.21
CA THR A 280 -5.41 -7.41 -5.33
C THR A 280 -6.12 -6.61 -4.25
N ASN A 281 -5.53 -5.49 -3.86
CA ASN A 281 -6.12 -4.47 -3.02
C ASN A 281 -5.62 -3.10 -3.50
N GLY A 282 -6.38 -2.04 -3.27
CA GLY A 282 -5.87 -0.68 -3.51
C GLY A 282 -4.64 -0.42 -2.64
N SER A 283 -3.72 0.43 -3.11
CA SER A 283 -2.50 0.76 -2.37
C SER A 283 -2.55 2.17 -1.78
N TRP A 284 -1.59 2.49 -0.91
CA TRP A 284 -1.32 3.86 -0.45
C TRP A 284 -0.38 4.65 -1.36
N VAL A 285 -0.14 4.17 -2.58
CA VAL A 285 0.76 4.80 -3.55
C VAL A 285 -0.03 5.72 -4.48
N THR A 286 0.58 6.86 -4.83
CA THR A 286 0.17 7.71 -5.94
C THR A 286 1.34 7.87 -6.88
N GLU A 287 1.20 7.46 -8.14
CA GLU A 287 2.18 7.74 -9.18
C GLU A 287 1.99 9.18 -9.68
N GLN A 288 3.07 9.95 -9.78
CA GLN A 288 3.01 11.39 -9.95
C GLN A 288 4.11 11.90 -10.91
N LEU A 289 3.75 12.92 -11.67
CA LEU A 289 4.72 13.83 -12.28
C LEU A 289 5.00 14.97 -11.30
N PHE A 290 6.22 15.03 -10.77
CA PHE A 290 6.68 16.08 -9.87
C PHE A 290 7.37 17.21 -10.61
N PHE A 291 7.25 18.41 -10.07
CA PHE A 291 7.93 19.60 -10.56
C PHE A 291 8.86 20.16 -9.48
N ASN A 292 10.08 20.54 -9.84
CA ASN A 292 10.92 21.33 -8.95
C ASN A 292 10.49 22.79 -9.04
N THR A 293 9.91 23.36 -7.99
CA THR A 293 9.44 24.75 -8.00
C THR A 293 10.56 25.77 -7.86
N LEU A 294 11.82 25.33 -7.73
CA LEU A 294 13.01 26.18 -7.90
C LEU A 294 13.42 26.34 -9.38
N ASP A 295 12.93 25.49 -10.28
CA ASP A 295 13.21 25.60 -11.71
C ASP A 295 12.56 26.85 -12.31
N GLU A 296 13.25 27.50 -13.24
CA GLU A 296 12.79 28.77 -13.82
C GLU A 296 11.43 28.64 -14.54
N HIS A 297 11.14 27.48 -15.12
CA HIS A 297 9.87 27.24 -15.82
C HIS A 297 8.79 26.77 -14.87
N PHE A 298 9.12 25.82 -13.98
CA PHE A 298 8.14 25.20 -13.10
C PHE A 298 7.87 25.96 -11.81
N SER A 299 8.61 27.04 -11.52
CA SER A 299 8.20 28.04 -10.53
C SER A 299 6.91 28.78 -10.94
N ASP A 300 6.63 28.90 -12.24
CA ASP A 300 5.39 29.47 -12.77
C ASP A 300 4.23 28.47 -12.71
N ILE A 301 3.23 28.79 -11.88
CA ILE A 301 2.01 28.00 -11.71
C ILE A 301 1.26 27.74 -13.03
N HIS A 302 1.27 28.70 -13.97
CA HIS A 302 0.57 28.57 -15.24
C HIS A 302 1.23 27.51 -16.15
N VAL A 303 2.55 27.31 -16.05
CA VAL A 303 3.24 26.24 -16.77
C VAL A 303 2.82 24.87 -16.24
N ARG A 304 2.78 24.68 -14.91
CA ARG A 304 2.37 23.43 -14.29
C ARG A 304 0.91 23.09 -14.60
N ARG A 305 0.03 24.08 -14.48
CA ARG A 305 -1.41 23.96 -14.83
C ARG A 305 -1.63 23.66 -16.31
N ALA A 306 -0.87 24.28 -17.21
CA ALA A 306 -0.95 23.98 -18.64
C ALA A 306 -0.58 22.53 -18.96
N LEU A 307 0.48 21.98 -18.34
CA LEU A 307 0.81 20.56 -18.51
C LEU A 307 -0.25 19.62 -17.94
N ALA A 308 -0.87 19.97 -16.80
CA ALA A 308 -1.97 19.18 -16.22
C ALA A 308 -3.17 19.11 -17.17
N LEU A 309 -3.55 20.24 -17.78
CA LEU A 309 -4.62 20.31 -18.77
C LEU A 309 -4.25 19.59 -20.09
N ALA A 310 -2.98 19.54 -20.46
CA ALA A 310 -2.54 18.88 -21.69
C ALA A 310 -2.44 17.34 -21.58
N LEU A 311 -2.49 16.79 -20.37
CA LEU A 311 -2.30 15.36 -20.13
C LEU A 311 -3.64 14.62 -19.97
N ASP A 312 -3.92 13.70 -20.88
CA ASP A 312 -5.03 12.74 -20.76
C ASP A 312 -4.67 11.66 -19.72
N ARG A 313 -4.96 11.95 -18.44
CA ARG A 313 -4.68 11.06 -17.31
C ARG A 313 -5.48 9.76 -17.40
N ASP A 314 -6.76 9.81 -17.77
CA ASP A 314 -7.61 8.62 -17.94
C ASP A 314 -7.06 7.71 -19.05
N GLY A 315 -6.69 8.30 -20.19
CA GLY A 315 -6.06 7.61 -21.31
C GLY A 315 -4.73 6.97 -20.92
N LEU A 316 -3.87 7.70 -20.19
CA LEU A 316 -2.59 7.21 -19.66
C LEU A 316 -2.80 6.03 -18.72
N THR A 317 -3.65 6.17 -17.69
CA THR A 317 -3.92 5.10 -16.73
C THR A 317 -4.42 3.85 -17.44
N LYS A 318 -5.41 3.98 -18.32
CA LYS A 318 -6.00 2.86 -19.05
C LYS A 318 -4.97 2.14 -19.94
N ALA A 319 -4.09 2.89 -20.59
CA ALA A 319 -3.10 2.34 -21.51
C ALA A 319 -2.00 1.54 -20.79
N LEU A 320 -1.62 1.94 -19.57
CA LEU A 320 -0.40 1.45 -18.91
C LEU A 320 -0.65 0.51 -17.73
N THR A 321 -1.85 0.50 -17.15
CA THR A 321 -2.11 -0.19 -15.88
C THR A 321 -2.97 -1.44 -16.01
N PHE A 322 -3.51 -1.71 -17.20
CA PHE A 322 -4.28 -2.92 -17.52
C PHE A 322 -5.48 -3.18 -16.60
N GLY A 323 -6.03 -2.12 -16.00
CA GLY A 323 -7.17 -2.19 -15.07
C GLY A 323 -6.79 -2.38 -13.59
N TYR A 324 -5.50 -2.35 -13.26
CA TYR A 324 -4.98 -2.46 -11.89
C TYR A 324 -4.54 -1.11 -11.31
N ALA A 325 -5.19 -0.04 -11.73
CA ALA A 325 -5.02 1.28 -11.15
C ALA A 325 -6.27 2.11 -11.37
N GLN A 326 -6.46 3.09 -10.50
CA GLN A 326 -7.50 4.11 -10.60
C GLN A 326 -6.87 5.43 -11.02
N THR A 327 -7.47 6.16 -11.96
CA THR A 327 -6.97 7.50 -12.32
C THR A 327 -7.08 8.43 -11.12
N ALA A 328 -5.99 9.15 -10.84
CA ALA A 328 -5.89 9.98 -9.66
C ALA A 328 -6.41 11.40 -9.94
N ASN A 329 -7.36 11.85 -9.12
CA ASN A 329 -7.90 13.22 -9.17
C ASN A 329 -7.46 14.08 -7.98
N SER A 330 -6.89 13.46 -6.95
CA SER A 330 -6.38 14.10 -5.74
C SER A 330 -4.98 13.57 -5.42
N LEU A 331 -4.33 14.15 -4.41
CA LEU A 331 -3.08 13.62 -3.89
C LEU A 331 -3.27 12.28 -3.17
N LEU A 332 -4.33 12.16 -2.38
CA LEU A 332 -4.51 10.99 -1.51
C LEU A 332 -5.22 9.86 -2.25
N PRO A 333 -4.68 8.62 -2.22
CA PRO A 333 -5.38 7.44 -2.72
C PRO A 333 -6.74 7.23 -2.07
N THR A 334 -7.64 6.53 -2.76
CA THR A 334 -9.00 6.24 -2.26
C THR A 334 -9.02 5.34 -1.01
N THR A 335 -7.92 4.64 -0.73
CA THR A 335 -7.68 3.80 0.45
C THR A 335 -7.15 4.56 1.66
N ILE A 336 -6.84 5.85 1.52
CA ILE A 336 -6.42 6.73 2.62
C ILE A 336 -7.63 7.53 3.13
N PRO A 337 -7.82 7.64 4.46
CA PRO A 337 -8.90 8.47 5.01
C PRO A 337 -8.75 9.94 4.59
N TYR A 338 -9.86 10.68 4.61
CA TYR A 338 -9.89 12.12 4.24
C TYR A 338 -9.45 12.46 2.80
N ASN A 339 -9.42 11.49 1.89
CA ASN A 339 -8.90 11.68 0.54
C ASN A 339 -9.72 12.65 -0.35
N ALA A 340 -11.00 12.85 -0.03
CA ALA A 340 -11.92 13.78 -0.68
C ALA A 340 -12.07 13.63 -2.21
N ASN A 341 -11.67 12.49 -2.81
CA ASN A 341 -11.57 12.31 -4.28
C ASN A 341 -12.86 12.66 -5.04
N ASP A 342 -14.03 12.37 -4.46
CA ASP A 342 -15.33 12.64 -5.11
C ASP A 342 -15.69 14.14 -5.15
N THR A 343 -14.95 14.99 -4.45
CA THR A 343 -15.25 16.42 -4.28
C THR A 343 -14.16 17.34 -4.81
N ILE A 344 -12.91 16.88 -4.89
CA ILE A 344 -11.79 17.65 -5.41
C ILE A 344 -11.96 17.88 -6.92
N LYS A 345 -11.84 19.15 -7.31
CA LYS A 345 -11.95 19.57 -8.71
C LYS A 345 -10.56 19.71 -9.31
N ALA A 346 -10.05 18.63 -9.89
CA ALA A 346 -8.80 18.65 -10.64
C ALA A 346 -8.95 19.31 -12.03
N LEU A 347 -7.83 19.76 -12.59
CA LEU A 347 -7.77 20.23 -13.98
C LEU A 347 -7.92 19.05 -14.95
N ASN A 348 -9.01 19.04 -15.70
CA ASN A 348 -9.32 17.97 -16.65
C ASN A 348 -8.62 18.18 -18.00
N PHE A 349 -8.40 17.09 -18.74
CA PHE A 349 -7.75 17.12 -20.04
C PHE A 349 -8.50 18.03 -21.04
N ASP A 350 -7.85 19.12 -21.44
CA ASP A 350 -8.31 20.09 -22.43
C ASP A 350 -7.10 20.82 -23.03
N VAL A 351 -6.69 20.42 -24.23
CA VAL A 351 -5.53 20.98 -24.93
C VAL A 351 -5.74 22.46 -25.31
N ALA A 352 -6.97 22.88 -25.57
CA ALA A 352 -7.25 24.28 -25.89
C ALA A 352 -7.08 25.15 -24.64
N ALA A 353 -7.69 24.74 -23.53
CA ALA A 353 -7.50 25.40 -22.24
C ALA A 353 -6.04 25.37 -21.78
N ALA A 354 -5.30 24.29 -22.06
CA ALA A 354 -3.87 24.18 -21.76
C ALA A 354 -3.04 25.26 -22.47
N LYS A 355 -3.34 25.55 -23.74
CA LYS A 355 -2.66 26.63 -24.50
C LYS A 355 -3.02 28.00 -23.96
N GLU A 356 -4.28 28.22 -23.62
CA GLU A 356 -4.73 29.47 -22.99
C GLU A 356 -4.08 29.69 -21.62
N GLU A 357 -3.90 28.62 -20.86
CA GLU A 357 -3.23 28.65 -19.56
C GLU A 357 -1.73 28.95 -19.73
N LEU A 358 -1.05 28.27 -20.65
CA LEU A 358 0.38 28.53 -20.93
C LEU A 358 0.60 29.98 -21.41
N ALA A 359 -0.33 30.57 -22.15
CA ALA A 359 -0.24 31.96 -22.61
C ALA A 359 -0.24 32.99 -21.48
N LYS A 360 -0.66 32.62 -20.26
CA LYS A 360 -0.60 33.47 -19.06
C LYS A 360 0.77 33.42 -18.36
N SER A 361 1.61 32.44 -18.70
CA SER A 361 2.94 32.27 -18.14
C SER A 361 3.97 33.24 -18.73
N ALA A 362 5.17 33.25 -18.16
CA ALA A 362 6.33 33.88 -18.79
C ALA A 362 6.79 33.21 -20.11
N PHE A 363 6.24 32.03 -20.45
CA PHE A 363 6.64 31.20 -21.58
C PHE A 363 5.48 30.88 -22.55
N PRO A 364 4.79 31.90 -23.09
CA PRO A 364 3.57 31.71 -23.88
C PRO A 364 3.78 30.95 -25.22
N ASN A 365 5.03 30.83 -25.68
CA ASN A 365 5.40 30.10 -26.90
C ASN A 365 6.08 28.75 -26.60
N GLY A 366 6.05 28.31 -25.35
CA GLY A 366 6.74 27.11 -24.90
C GLY A 366 8.24 27.29 -24.73
N PHE A 367 8.90 26.21 -24.32
CA PHE A 367 10.31 26.14 -23.96
C PHE A 367 10.81 24.69 -24.07
N THR A 368 12.10 24.47 -23.86
CA THR A 368 12.67 23.12 -23.74
C THR A 368 12.97 22.82 -22.28
N THR A 369 12.60 21.62 -21.81
CA THR A 369 12.89 21.17 -20.45
C THR A 369 13.23 19.69 -20.44
N LYS A 370 13.59 19.16 -19.27
CA LYS A 370 13.95 17.76 -19.07
C LYS A 370 12.95 17.07 -18.14
N LEU A 371 12.65 15.82 -18.46
CA LEU A 371 11.90 14.91 -17.60
C LEU A 371 12.81 13.77 -17.14
N LEU A 372 13.14 13.76 -15.86
CA LEU A 372 14.00 12.76 -15.25
C LEU A 372 13.23 11.48 -14.92
N VAL A 373 13.79 10.33 -15.29
CA VAL A 373 13.17 9.01 -15.07
C VAL A 373 14.24 8.01 -14.62
N ALA A 374 13.93 7.18 -13.62
CA ALA A 374 14.78 6.05 -13.28
C ALA A 374 14.70 4.95 -14.35
N SER A 375 15.85 4.57 -14.89
CA SER A 375 15.99 3.48 -15.85
C SER A 375 15.59 2.13 -15.23
N GLY A 376 15.19 1.18 -16.07
CA GLY A 376 14.73 -0.15 -15.62
C GLY A 376 13.24 -0.22 -15.26
N ASN A 377 12.54 0.92 -15.16
CA ASN A 377 11.08 0.96 -15.01
C ASN A 377 10.41 1.22 -16.37
N SER A 378 9.89 0.16 -17.00
CA SER A 378 9.26 0.23 -18.33
C SER A 378 7.98 1.08 -18.34
N THR A 379 7.16 0.98 -17.28
CA THR A 379 5.94 1.76 -17.13
C THR A 379 6.23 3.27 -17.09
N ARG A 380 7.18 3.71 -16.25
CA ARG A 380 7.60 5.12 -16.19
C ARG A 380 8.22 5.62 -17.49
N ALA A 381 8.93 4.77 -18.22
CA ALA A 381 9.45 5.13 -19.54
C ALA A 381 8.32 5.41 -20.55
N GLN A 382 7.21 4.64 -20.50
CA GLN A 382 6.03 4.85 -21.33
C GLN A 382 5.23 6.08 -20.89
N GLU A 383 5.07 6.31 -19.58
CA GLU A 383 4.48 7.55 -19.04
C GLU A 383 5.23 8.78 -19.53
N ALA A 384 6.55 8.77 -19.48
CA ALA A 384 7.39 9.87 -19.93
C ALA A 384 7.19 10.19 -21.42
N GLN A 385 6.95 9.18 -22.26
CA GLN A 385 6.63 9.37 -23.68
C GLN A 385 5.25 10.00 -23.88
N ILE A 386 4.25 9.58 -23.11
CA ILE A 386 2.90 10.18 -23.15
C ILE A 386 2.96 11.64 -22.68
N ILE A 387 3.68 11.93 -21.59
CA ILE A 387 3.88 13.28 -21.07
C ILE A 387 4.65 14.15 -22.07
N GLN A 388 5.69 13.62 -22.71
CA GLN A 388 6.41 14.31 -23.78
C GLN A 388 5.48 14.69 -24.94
N ALA A 389 4.60 13.77 -25.37
CA ALA A 389 3.61 14.04 -26.40
C ALA A 389 2.56 15.08 -25.97
N ALA A 390 2.14 15.07 -24.69
CA ALA A 390 1.25 16.09 -24.12
C ALA A 390 1.90 17.48 -24.13
N GLY A 391 3.15 17.60 -23.67
CA GLY A 391 3.90 18.86 -23.70
C GLY A 391 4.07 19.41 -25.12
N GLN A 392 4.34 18.54 -26.10
CA GLN A 392 4.50 18.94 -27.50
C GLN A 392 3.25 19.62 -28.06
N GLN A 393 2.05 19.19 -27.65
CA GLN A 393 0.78 19.77 -28.13
C GLN A 393 0.59 21.24 -27.75
N ILE A 394 1.26 21.68 -26.67
CA ILE A 394 1.23 23.05 -26.15
C ILE A 394 2.54 23.81 -26.38
N GLY A 395 3.49 23.23 -27.12
CA GLY A 395 4.76 23.88 -27.47
C GLY A 395 5.91 23.67 -26.48
N ILE A 396 5.72 22.84 -25.43
CA ILE A 396 6.79 22.48 -24.50
C ILE A 396 7.54 21.25 -25.06
N LYS A 397 8.82 21.41 -25.36
CA LYS A 397 9.68 20.30 -25.79
C LYS A 397 10.30 19.63 -24.56
N ILE A 398 9.83 18.43 -24.24
CA ILE A 398 10.33 17.65 -23.10
C ILE A 398 11.39 16.66 -23.59
N GLU A 399 12.60 16.72 -23.02
CA GLU A 399 13.67 15.77 -23.27
C GLU A 399 13.71 14.74 -22.13
N ILE A 400 13.47 13.46 -22.45
CA ILE A 400 13.45 12.39 -21.46
C ILE A 400 14.89 12.02 -21.10
N GLU A 401 15.22 12.10 -19.83
CA GLU A 401 16.53 11.73 -19.29
C GLU A 401 16.37 10.48 -18.41
N SER A 402 16.79 9.32 -18.94
CA SER A 402 16.71 8.02 -18.25
C SER A 402 18.08 7.65 -17.67
N ILE A 403 18.16 7.50 -16.34
CA ILE A 403 19.41 7.24 -15.61
C ILE A 403 19.27 6.16 -14.56
N GLU A 404 20.37 5.56 -14.12
CA GLU A 404 20.38 4.51 -13.08
C GLU A 404 19.73 5.02 -11.76
N LEU A 405 19.02 4.14 -11.03
CA LEU A 405 18.19 4.50 -9.87
C LEU A 405 18.97 5.17 -8.74
N ALA A 406 20.21 4.75 -8.45
CA ALA A 406 21.01 5.40 -7.41
C ALA A 406 21.38 6.82 -7.82
N THR A 407 21.79 7.05 -9.08
CA THR A 407 22.05 8.40 -9.61
C THR A 407 20.77 9.24 -9.68
N PHE A 408 19.63 8.65 -10.03
CA PHE A 408 18.32 9.31 -9.97
C PHE A 408 18.05 9.85 -8.57
N ARG A 409 18.21 9.02 -7.53
CA ARG A 409 17.99 9.41 -6.13
C ARG A 409 18.96 10.50 -5.67
N GLU A 410 20.22 10.42 -6.06
CA GLU A 410 21.22 11.46 -5.76
C GLU A 410 20.80 12.83 -6.32
N ARG A 411 20.41 12.89 -7.60
CA ARG A 411 19.96 14.13 -8.24
C ARG A 411 18.64 14.65 -7.68
N PHE A 412 17.68 13.74 -7.46
CA PHE A 412 16.41 14.05 -6.81
C PHE A 412 16.62 14.75 -5.46
N PHE A 413 17.41 14.16 -4.56
CA PHE A 413 17.66 14.75 -3.24
C PHE A 413 18.50 16.02 -3.27
N ALA A 414 19.26 16.24 -4.35
CA ALA A 414 20.04 17.45 -4.61
C ALA A 414 19.25 18.57 -5.32
N TYR A 415 17.94 18.37 -5.59
CA TYR A 415 17.10 19.28 -6.39
C TYR A 415 17.60 19.46 -7.83
N ASP A 416 18.39 18.53 -8.37
CA ASP A 416 18.95 18.57 -9.73
C ASP A 416 18.00 17.92 -10.75
N PHE A 417 16.80 18.48 -10.86
CA PHE A 417 15.80 18.11 -11.85
C PHE A 417 14.85 19.29 -12.11
N ALA A 418 14.24 19.33 -13.30
CA ALA A 418 13.17 20.28 -13.63
C ALA A 418 11.80 19.62 -13.36
N ALA A 419 11.56 18.47 -13.98
CA ALA A 419 10.45 17.57 -13.66
C ALA A 419 10.95 16.13 -13.55
N MET A 420 10.23 15.29 -12.81
CA MET A 420 10.55 13.86 -12.65
C MET A 420 9.30 13.00 -12.49
N LEU A 421 9.39 11.73 -12.89
CA LEU A 421 8.39 10.71 -12.55
C LEU A 421 8.81 9.96 -11.31
N ASN A 422 7.96 9.98 -10.28
CA ASN A 422 8.13 9.18 -9.08
C ASN A 422 6.77 8.94 -8.40
N SER A 423 6.77 8.28 -7.24
CA SER A 423 5.56 8.03 -6.46
C SER A 423 5.62 8.58 -5.04
N GLY A 424 4.49 9.10 -4.56
CA GLY A 424 4.23 9.30 -3.14
C GLY A 424 3.59 8.07 -2.53
N GLN A 425 3.95 7.71 -1.30
CA GLN A 425 3.33 6.61 -0.57
C GLN A 425 3.10 7.01 0.89
N ALA A 426 1.97 6.63 1.47
CA ALA A 426 1.77 6.68 2.91
C ALA A 426 2.43 5.46 3.57
N ASP A 427 3.01 5.65 4.75
CA ASP A 427 3.58 4.57 5.56
C ASP A 427 2.61 4.06 6.63
N SER A 428 1.52 4.78 6.86
CA SER A 428 0.45 4.46 7.82
C SER A 428 -0.91 4.85 7.21
N PRO A 429 -2.05 4.34 7.74
CA PRO A 429 -3.39 4.67 7.20
C PRO A 429 -3.84 6.07 7.63
N GLU A 430 -3.10 7.09 7.23
CA GLU A 430 -3.26 8.45 7.73
C GLU A 430 -2.89 9.46 6.64
N ALA A 431 -3.82 10.37 6.34
CA ALA A 431 -3.66 11.43 5.36
C ALA A 431 -2.38 12.25 5.59
N ASN A 432 -2.07 12.55 6.86
CA ASN A 432 -0.88 13.30 7.24
C ASN A 432 0.43 12.67 6.71
N SER A 433 0.49 11.35 6.55
CA SER A 433 1.70 10.66 6.08
C SER A 433 2.14 11.14 4.70
N ILE A 434 1.22 11.31 3.75
CA ILE A 434 1.53 11.88 2.43
C ILE A 434 1.51 13.40 2.47
N LEU A 435 0.53 14.01 3.14
CA LEU A 435 0.37 15.47 3.16
C LEU A 435 1.62 16.14 3.74
N ALA A 436 2.08 15.76 4.94
CA ALA A 436 3.28 16.34 5.53
C ALA A 436 4.52 16.11 4.66
N PHE A 437 4.65 14.91 4.08
CA PHE A 437 5.80 14.58 3.25
C PHE A 437 5.86 15.40 1.94
N GLN A 438 4.71 15.80 1.37
CA GLN A 438 4.65 16.51 0.10
C GLN A 438 4.32 18.00 0.20
N THR A 439 3.87 18.49 1.35
CA THR A 439 3.42 19.88 1.49
C THR A 439 4.02 20.63 2.66
N ASP A 440 4.87 19.99 3.49
CA ASP A 440 5.60 20.69 4.55
C ASP A 440 6.98 21.17 4.04
N PRO A 441 7.15 22.49 3.80
CA PRO A 441 8.44 23.03 3.37
C PRO A 441 9.47 23.08 4.52
N GLU A 442 9.03 23.00 5.77
CA GLU A 442 9.93 22.92 6.93
C GLU A 442 10.25 21.48 7.33
N GLY A 443 9.38 20.54 6.95
CA GLY A 443 9.56 19.10 7.11
C GLY A 443 10.84 18.55 6.48
N PHE A 444 11.19 17.32 6.84
CA PHE A 444 12.48 16.73 6.45
C PHE A 444 12.66 16.60 4.94
N SER A 445 11.56 16.36 4.22
CA SER A 445 11.54 16.20 2.77
C SER A 445 11.44 17.52 2.03
N LYS A 446 11.20 18.66 2.69
CA LYS A 446 11.03 19.97 2.02
C LYS A 446 10.00 19.91 0.89
N SER A 447 8.80 19.42 1.21
CA SER A 447 7.73 19.15 0.25
C SER A 447 8.18 18.19 -0.87
N TYR A 448 8.59 16.97 -0.53
CA TYR A 448 9.06 15.95 -1.47
C TYR A 448 10.26 16.40 -2.35
N TRP A 449 11.19 17.19 -1.82
CA TRP A 449 12.31 17.79 -2.54
C TRP A 449 11.89 18.52 -3.82
N THR A 450 10.64 18.98 -3.88
CA THR A 450 10.14 19.87 -4.93
C THR A 450 10.31 21.33 -4.56
N HIS A 451 10.48 21.60 -3.26
CA HIS A 451 10.48 22.93 -2.67
C HIS A 451 9.17 23.71 -2.86
N TYR A 452 8.05 23.01 -3.07
CA TYR A 452 6.74 23.66 -3.06
C TYR A 452 6.49 24.33 -1.69
N THR A 453 6.07 25.60 -1.75
CA THR A 453 5.75 26.41 -0.57
C THR A 453 4.39 27.06 -0.77
N ASN A 454 3.54 26.97 0.25
CA ASN A 454 2.29 27.70 0.35
C ASN A 454 1.89 27.80 1.83
N ASP A 455 1.80 29.03 2.35
CA ASP A 455 1.57 29.28 3.78
C ASP A 455 0.20 28.78 4.24
N ASP A 456 -0.84 28.90 3.40
CA ASP A 456 -2.19 28.44 3.72
C ASP A 456 -2.26 26.91 3.75
N VAL A 457 -1.62 26.24 2.79
CA VAL A 457 -1.49 24.77 2.79
C VAL A 457 -0.72 24.28 4.02
N THR A 458 0.40 24.91 4.34
CA THR A 458 1.22 24.56 5.51
C THR A 458 0.44 24.76 6.81
N LYS A 459 -0.32 25.86 6.91
CA LYS A 459 -1.20 26.11 8.05
C LYS A 459 -2.30 25.04 8.18
N LEU A 460 -2.99 24.71 7.09
CA LEU A 460 -4.04 23.68 7.08
C LEU A 460 -3.47 22.30 7.45
N LEU A 461 -2.26 21.97 6.99
CA LEU A 461 -1.57 20.74 7.38
C LEU A 461 -1.41 20.64 8.90
N TYR A 462 -0.82 21.66 9.54
CA TYR A 462 -0.60 21.66 10.98
C TYR A 462 -1.89 21.77 11.80
N GLU A 463 -2.91 22.46 11.29
CA GLU A 463 -4.25 22.47 11.89
C GLU A 463 -4.88 21.08 11.86
N GLY A 464 -4.78 20.39 10.72
CA GLY A 464 -5.27 19.01 10.56
C GLY A 464 -4.55 18.00 11.45
N GLN A 465 -3.26 18.18 11.73
CA GLN A 465 -2.50 17.34 12.66
C GLN A 465 -2.99 17.43 14.11
N LYS A 466 -3.53 18.59 14.51
CA LYS A 466 -4.01 18.87 15.89
C LYS A 466 -5.51 18.66 16.06
N THR A 467 -6.24 18.56 14.97
CA THR A 467 -7.70 18.39 14.97
C THR A 467 -8.03 16.92 15.14
N ALA A 468 -8.89 16.58 16.10
CA ALA A 468 -9.35 15.22 16.32
C ALA A 468 -10.08 14.67 15.08
N ASP A 469 -10.15 13.34 14.97
CA ASP A 469 -10.83 12.70 13.86
C ASP A 469 -12.31 13.09 13.77
N GLY A 470 -12.77 13.36 12.54
CA GLY A 470 -14.15 13.75 12.25
C GLY A 470 -14.29 14.84 11.18
N ASP A 471 -15.48 15.40 11.08
CA ASP A 471 -15.88 16.31 9.98
C ASP A 471 -15.02 17.58 9.90
N ALA A 472 -14.60 18.14 11.03
CA ALA A 472 -13.75 19.33 11.05
C ALA A 472 -12.38 19.06 10.39
N ARG A 473 -11.77 17.91 10.68
CA ARG A 473 -10.51 17.47 10.08
C ARG A 473 -10.69 17.19 8.59
N ALA A 474 -11.80 16.57 8.21
CA ALA A 474 -12.15 16.32 6.81
C ALA A 474 -12.29 17.63 6.01
N GLU A 475 -12.91 18.67 6.56
CA GLU A 475 -13.03 19.97 5.91
C GLU A 475 -11.66 20.65 5.73
N ILE A 476 -10.78 20.58 6.74
CA ILE A 476 -9.42 21.12 6.66
C ILE A 476 -8.64 20.44 5.52
N TYR A 477 -8.63 19.11 5.48
CA TYR A 477 -7.89 18.38 4.44
C TYR A 477 -8.54 18.52 3.05
N SER A 478 -9.86 18.62 2.95
CA SER A 478 -10.52 18.90 1.66
C SER A 478 -10.09 20.26 1.09
N LYS A 479 -10.02 21.31 1.91
CA LYS A 479 -9.51 22.63 1.48
C LYS A 479 -8.06 22.55 1.04
N LEU A 480 -7.21 21.87 1.82
CA LEU A 480 -5.80 21.67 1.49
C LEU A 480 -5.65 20.97 0.14
N LEU A 481 -6.35 19.85 -0.06
CA LEU A 481 -6.30 19.07 -1.30
C LEU A 481 -6.83 19.85 -2.51
N GLN A 482 -7.87 20.67 -2.32
CA GLN A 482 -8.39 21.53 -3.39
C GLN A 482 -7.35 22.56 -3.80
N THR A 483 -6.64 23.19 -2.85
CA THR A 483 -5.54 24.10 -3.16
C THR A 483 -4.43 23.40 -3.96
N LEU A 484 -4.06 22.17 -3.60
CA LEU A 484 -3.06 21.41 -4.37
C LEU A 484 -3.54 21.08 -5.79
N ALA A 485 -4.83 20.75 -5.96
CA ALA A 485 -5.42 20.51 -7.26
C ALA A 485 -5.44 21.77 -8.14
N ASP A 486 -5.61 22.95 -7.53
CA ASP A 486 -5.60 24.24 -8.21
C ASP A 486 -4.16 24.71 -8.53
N GLU A 487 -3.20 24.49 -7.63
CA GLU A 487 -1.82 24.97 -7.79
C GLU A 487 -0.88 24.02 -8.51
N VAL A 488 -1.27 22.75 -8.64
CA VAL A 488 -0.56 21.70 -9.37
C VAL A 488 0.95 21.67 -9.03
N PRO A 489 1.35 21.51 -7.76
CA PRO A 489 2.77 21.31 -7.41
C PRO A 489 3.33 19.98 -7.97
N TYR A 490 2.42 19.07 -8.31
CA TYR A 490 2.63 17.84 -9.05
C TYR A 490 1.35 17.54 -9.85
N ILE A 491 1.42 16.59 -10.76
CA ILE A 491 0.25 16.02 -11.43
C ILE A 491 0.09 14.57 -10.95
N PRO A 492 -0.95 14.25 -10.16
CA PRO A 492 -1.24 12.88 -9.79
C PRO A 492 -1.76 12.12 -11.02
N LEU A 493 -1.12 11.00 -11.35
CA LEU A 493 -1.42 10.20 -12.53
C LEU A 493 -2.44 9.11 -12.20
N TYR A 494 -2.12 8.23 -11.27
CA TYR A 494 -2.99 7.13 -10.85
C TYR A 494 -2.60 6.55 -9.48
N TYR A 495 -3.55 5.83 -8.87
CA TYR A 495 -3.34 4.99 -7.70
C TYR A 495 -3.21 3.53 -8.16
N PRO A 496 -2.00 2.93 -8.16
CA PRO A 496 -1.86 1.53 -8.53
C PRO A 496 -2.43 0.62 -7.44
N ASP A 497 -2.97 -0.52 -7.83
CA ASP A 497 -3.30 -1.59 -6.91
C ASP A 497 -2.03 -2.38 -6.54
N ILE A 498 -2.02 -3.01 -5.36
CA ILE A 498 -1.06 -4.06 -5.03
C ILE A 498 -1.50 -5.34 -5.73
N LEU A 499 -0.54 -6.07 -6.29
CA LEU A 499 -0.75 -7.32 -7.00
C LEU A 499 0.06 -8.46 -6.39
N ILE A 500 -0.64 -9.54 -6.03
CA ILE A 500 -0.03 -10.79 -5.60
C ILE A 500 -0.55 -11.91 -6.48
N GLY A 501 0.36 -12.59 -7.18
CA GLY A 501 0.03 -13.83 -7.86
C GLY A 501 -0.02 -14.96 -6.85
N ALA A 502 -1.11 -15.71 -6.78
CA ALA A 502 -1.26 -16.84 -5.86
C ALA A 502 -1.79 -18.07 -6.60
N ARG A 503 -1.46 -19.26 -6.11
CA ARG A 503 -2.13 -20.50 -6.55
C ARG A 503 -3.58 -20.49 -6.08
N SER A 504 -4.48 -21.04 -6.88
CA SER A 504 -5.90 -21.15 -6.53
C SER A 504 -6.17 -22.02 -5.30
N SER A 505 -5.19 -22.83 -4.88
CA SER A 505 -5.22 -23.62 -3.64
C SER A 505 -5.01 -22.78 -2.37
N VAL A 506 -4.52 -21.55 -2.49
CA VAL A 506 -4.27 -20.65 -1.36
C VAL A 506 -5.58 -19.98 -0.95
N ASP A 507 -6.03 -20.28 0.27
CA ASP A 507 -7.22 -19.67 0.88
C ASP A 507 -6.82 -18.74 2.04
N GLY A 508 -7.64 -17.73 2.32
CA GLY A 508 -7.42 -16.80 3.43
C GLY A 508 -6.31 -15.75 3.23
N LEU A 509 -5.73 -15.64 2.02
CA LEU A 509 -4.71 -14.63 1.72
C LEU A 509 -5.34 -13.23 1.60
N VAL A 510 -5.03 -12.35 2.55
CA VAL A 510 -5.49 -10.96 2.58
C VAL A 510 -4.29 -10.02 2.37
N VAL A 511 -4.46 -9.07 1.46
CA VAL A 511 -3.50 -8.01 1.17
C VAL A 511 -3.94 -6.73 1.82
N LEU A 512 -3.08 -6.12 2.63
CA LEU A 512 -3.35 -4.82 3.23
C LEU A 512 -2.93 -3.69 2.28
N PRO A 513 -3.48 -2.47 2.43
CA PRO A 513 -3.20 -1.35 1.52
C PRO A 513 -1.74 -0.85 1.49
N ASN A 514 -0.90 -1.26 2.45
CA ASN A 514 0.54 -0.98 2.45
C ASN A 514 1.37 -2.07 1.75
N GLY A 515 0.73 -3.12 1.22
CA GLY A 515 1.37 -4.27 0.57
C GLY A 515 1.68 -5.43 1.50
N SER A 516 1.54 -5.27 2.83
CA SER A 516 1.79 -6.39 3.73
C SER A 516 0.66 -7.43 3.65
N ILE A 517 1.03 -8.68 3.93
CA ILE A 517 0.08 -9.79 4.03
C ILE A 517 0.08 -10.35 5.45
N ARG A 518 -1.13 -10.59 5.94
CA ARG A 518 -1.41 -11.31 7.18
C ARG A 518 -1.56 -12.79 6.86
N LEU A 519 -0.81 -13.63 7.55
CA LEU A 519 -0.66 -15.05 7.22
C LEU A 519 -1.25 -15.97 8.31
N GLU A 520 -1.77 -15.40 9.40
CA GLU A 520 -2.42 -16.16 10.47
C GLU A 520 -3.64 -16.94 9.99
N ASP A 521 -4.32 -16.44 8.95
CA ASP A 521 -5.53 -17.02 8.39
C ASP A 521 -5.30 -17.83 7.10
N VAL A 522 -4.08 -17.86 6.56
CA VAL A 522 -3.80 -18.54 5.29
C VAL A 522 -3.82 -20.06 5.46
N ARG A 523 -4.45 -20.74 4.51
CA ARG A 523 -4.52 -22.20 4.42
C ARG A 523 -4.18 -22.67 3.01
N ILE A 524 -3.68 -23.89 2.88
CA ILE A 524 -3.41 -24.51 1.58
C ILE A 524 -4.37 -25.68 1.40
N SER A 525 -5.27 -25.54 0.44
CA SER A 525 -6.18 -26.59 0.00
C SER A 525 -5.37 -27.69 -0.71
N LYS A 526 -5.64 -28.96 -0.36
CA LYS A 526 -4.98 -30.12 -0.99
C LYS A 526 -5.69 -30.59 -2.24
#